data_AF-A0A2S1Z4W2-F1
#
_entry.id   AF-A0A2S1Z4W2-F1
#
_cell.length_a   1.000
_cell.length_b   1.000
_cell.length_c   1.000
_cell.angle_alpha   90.00
_cell.angle_beta   90.00
_cell.angle_gamma   90.00
#
_symmetry.space_group_name_H-M   'P 1'
#
loop_
_entity.id
_entity.type
_entity.pdbx_description
1 polymer ?
#
loop_
_entity_poly.entity_id
_entity_poly.type
_entity_poly.pdbx_seq_one_letter_code
_entity_poly.pdbx_strand_id
1 'polypeptide(L)'
;MKLTKKSHACIRLEKAGRTLVIDPGVFSEPDAAAGADALLVTHEHPDHFSEERLRVALDADPAVEVWTLRSVAGQLSAAFPGRVHTVGDGDAFTAAGFDVRVHGELHAVIHPDLPRITNVGFLVDGSVFHPGDALTVPGEPVDTLMLPVMAPWNKVAEVIDYVREIGPRQAIDIHDALLTDLARPVYDTHIQNLGGAGHRRLASGESTGI
;
A
#
# COMPACT_ATOMS: atom_id res chain seq x y z
N MET A 1 9.07 -5.44 -13.62
CA MET A 1 7.67 -5.14 -13.24
C MET A 1 7.39 -3.67 -13.57
N LYS A 2 6.13 -3.28 -13.81
CA LYS A 2 5.77 -1.86 -13.98
C LYS A 2 4.91 -1.44 -12.79
N LEU A 3 5.31 -0.37 -12.11
CA LEU A 3 4.53 0.28 -11.06
C LEU A 3 3.88 1.53 -11.61
N THR A 4 2.58 1.68 -11.37
CA THR A 4 1.82 2.90 -11.63
C THR A 4 1.26 3.42 -10.31
N LYS A 5 1.55 4.67 -9.98
CA LYS A 5 0.98 5.33 -8.82
C LYS A 5 -0.42 5.79 -9.14
N LYS A 6 -1.37 5.51 -8.25
CA LYS A 6 -2.70 6.12 -8.23
C LYS A 6 -2.72 7.17 -7.13
N SER A 7 -3.84 7.87 -6.95
CA SER A 7 -3.90 8.88 -5.89
C SER A 7 -3.69 8.24 -4.49
N HIS A 8 -3.03 8.98 -3.60
CA HIS A 8 -2.86 8.62 -2.20
C HIS A 8 -2.08 7.31 -1.92
N ALA A 9 -2.71 6.26 -1.39
CA ALA A 9 -2.05 4.99 -1.07
C ALA A 9 -2.08 3.98 -2.24
N CYS A 10 -2.94 4.18 -3.23
CA CYS A 10 -3.15 3.17 -4.25
C CYS A 10 -1.95 3.04 -5.21
N ILE A 11 -1.57 1.78 -5.48
CA ILE A 11 -0.64 1.44 -6.55
C ILE A 11 -1.16 0.29 -7.39
N ARG A 12 -0.76 0.29 -8.67
CA ARG A 12 -0.99 -0.79 -9.62
C ARG A 12 0.35 -1.37 -10.05
N LEU A 13 0.51 -2.69 -9.92
CA LEU A 13 1.66 -3.44 -10.40
C LEU A 13 1.26 -4.30 -11.59
N GLU A 14 2.05 -4.24 -12.66
CA GLU A 14 1.84 -5.01 -13.88
C GLU A 14 3.07 -5.89 -14.18
N LYS A 15 2.84 -7.20 -14.35
CA LYS A 15 3.89 -8.19 -14.67
C LYS A 15 3.29 -9.28 -15.54
N ALA A 16 3.94 -9.61 -16.65
CA ALA A 16 3.52 -10.70 -17.57
C ALA A 16 2.03 -10.65 -17.98
N GLY A 17 1.48 -9.45 -18.20
CA GLY A 17 0.08 -9.25 -18.58
C GLY A 17 -0.93 -9.38 -17.43
N ARG A 18 -0.47 -9.54 -16.19
CA ARG A 18 -1.29 -9.57 -14.98
C ARG A 18 -1.18 -8.28 -14.19
N THR A 19 -2.25 -7.94 -13.49
CA THR A 19 -2.40 -6.73 -12.70
C THR A 19 -2.72 -7.05 -11.24
N LEU A 20 -1.90 -6.51 -10.34
CA LEU A 20 -2.15 -6.43 -8.91
C LEU A 20 -2.45 -4.98 -8.52
N VAL A 21 -3.50 -4.72 -7.73
CA VAL A 21 -3.79 -3.39 -7.19
C VAL A 21 -3.81 -3.44 -5.67
N ILE A 22 -3.09 -2.51 -5.03
CA ILE A 22 -3.03 -2.38 -3.56
C ILE A 22 -3.72 -1.08 -3.16
N ASP A 23 -4.55 -1.15 -2.12
CA ASP A 23 -5.23 -0.04 -1.45
C ASP A 23 -6.04 0.91 -2.36
N PRO A 24 -6.99 0.41 -3.19
CA PRO A 24 -7.87 1.26 -4.01
C PRO A 24 -8.97 1.94 -3.17
N GLY A 25 -8.59 2.58 -2.06
CA GLY A 25 -9.47 3.31 -1.16
C GLY A 25 -10.02 4.59 -1.75
N VAL A 26 -11.00 5.20 -1.08
CA VAL A 26 -11.82 6.35 -1.49
C VAL A 26 -10.99 7.52 -2.05
N PHE A 27 -9.78 7.76 -1.55
CA PHE A 27 -8.90 8.84 -2.03
C PHE A 27 -8.24 8.55 -3.38
N SER A 28 -8.35 7.33 -3.88
CA SER A 28 -7.91 6.94 -5.23
C SER A 28 -8.92 7.35 -6.29
N GLU A 29 -8.58 7.16 -7.57
CA GLU A 29 -9.50 7.34 -8.69
C GLU A 29 -10.71 6.40 -8.60
N PRO A 30 -11.90 6.80 -9.11
CA PRO A 30 -13.10 5.94 -9.09
C PRO A 30 -12.89 4.56 -9.74
N ASP A 31 -12.02 4.48 -10.74
CA ASP A 31 -11.68 3.27 -11.49
C ASP A 31 -10.41 2.56 -10.99
N ALA A 32 -9.88 2.92 -9.80
CA ALA A 32 -8.59 2.42 -9.32
C ALA A 32 -8.50 0.88 -9.24
N ALA A 33 -9.62 0.19 -8.95
CA ALA A 33 -9.70 -1.27 -8.90
C ALA A 33 -10.02 -1.93 -10.25
N ALA A 34 -10.37 -1.15 -11.28
CA ALA A 34 -10.83 -1.69 -12.55
C ALA A 34 -9.70 -2.42 -13.31
N GLY A 35 -10.03 -3.61 -13.83
CA GLY A 35 -9.08 -4.44 -14.57
C GLY A 35 -7.90 -4.95 -13.73
N ALA A 36 -8.07 -5.05 -12.41
CA ALA A 36 -7.17 -5.82 -11.55
C ALA A 36 -7.48 -7.31 -11.70
N ASP A 37 -6.45 -8.15 -11.76
CA ASP A 37 -6.61 -9.61 -11.62
C ASP A 37 -6.64 -10.01 -10.13
N ALA A 38 -6.00 -9.22 -9.27
CA ALA A 38 -5.98 -9.41 -7.83
C ALA A 38 -5.92 -8.06 -7.10
N LEU A 39 -6.56 -8.02 -5.93
CA LEU A 39 -6.70 -6.84 -5.08
C LEU A 39 -6.13 -7.11 -3.69
N LEU A 40 -5.43 -6.13 -3.14
CA LEU A 40 -4.88 -6.20 -1.79
C LEU A 40 -5.29 -4.96 -1.02
N VAL A 41 -5.64 -5.14 0.24
CA VAL A 41 -6.01 -4.04 1.13
C VAL A 41 -5.31 -4.18 2.47
N THR A 42 -4.57 -3.15 2.85
CA THR A 42 -3.70 -3.11 4.04
C THR A 42 -4.48 -2.93 5.33
N HIS A 43 -5.61 -2.21 5.32
CA HIS A 43 -6.52 -2.02 6.47
C HIS A 43 -7.85 -1.34 6.09
N GLU A 44 -8.75 -1.21 7.07
CA GLU A 44 -10.13 -0.76 6.87
C GLU A 44 -10.36 0.74 6.72
N HIS A 45 -9.33 1.60 6.83
CA HIS A 45 -9.57 3.04 6.71
C HIS A 45 -10.02 3.43 5.30
N PRO A 46 -10.95 4.40 5.15
CA PRO A 46 -11.55 4.73 3.87
C PRO A 46 -10.56 5.15 2.77
N ASP A 47 -9.45 5.78 3.12
CA ASP A 47 -8.41 6.21 2.19
C ASP A 47 -7.57 5.05 1.61
N HIS A 48 -7.62 3.87 2.23
CA HIS A 48 -7.02 2.61 1.74
C HIS A 48 -8.06 1.60 1.23
N PHE A 49 -9.28 1.65 1.76
CA PHE A 49 -10.35 0.71 1.45
C PHE A 49 -11.63 1.39 0.97
N SER A 50 -12.17 0.91 -0.14
CA SER A 50 -13.51 1.27 -0.63
C SER A 50 -14.28 0.00 -0.95
N GLU A 51 -15.29 -0.32 -0.13
CA GLU A 51 -16.14 -1.49 -0.33
C GLU A 51 -16.79 -1.46 -1.73
N GLU A 52 -17.32 -0.30 -2.14
CA GLU A 52 -17.95 -0.11 -3.44
C GLU A 52 -17.01 -0.48 -4.60
N ARG A 53 -15.77 0.03 -4.59
CA ARG A 53 -14.80 -0.22 -5.67
C ARG A 53 -14.38 -1.67 -5.73
N LEU A 54 -14.16 -2.32 -4.58
CA LEU A 54 -13.83 -3.73 -4.53
C LEU A 54 -15.00 -4.59 -5.03
N ARG A 55 -16.23 -4.28 -4.64
CA ARG A 55 -17.44 -4.97 -5.13
C ARG A 55 -17.59 -4.84 -6.64
N VAL A 56 -17.45 -3.64 -7.19
CA VAL A 56 -17.52 -3.41 -8.64
C VAL A 56 -16.49 -4.26 -9.39
N ALA A 57 -15.24 -4.33 -8.90
CA ALA A 57 -14.21 -5.17 -9.52
C ALA A 57 -14.53 -6.68 -9.39
N LEU A 58 -15.00 -7.12 -8.22
CA LEU A 58 -15.37 -8.52 -7.98
C LEU A 58 -16.59 -8.95 -8.81
N ASP A 59 -17.58 -8.08 -9.01
CA ASP A 59 -18.77 -8.35 -9.81
C ASP A 59 -18.46 -8.36 -11.32
N ALA A 60 -17.50 -7.54 -11.75
CA ALA A 60 -17.12 -7.44 -13.16
C ALA A 60 -16.42 -8.68 -13.72
N ASP A 61 -15.66 -9.41 -12.89
CA ASP A 61 -14.94 -10.60 -13.30
C ASP A 61 -14.88 -11.64 -12.16
N PRO A 62 -15.42 -12.86 -12.35
CA PRO A 62 -15.43 -13.91 -11.33
C PRO A 62 -14.03 -14.45 -10.96
N ALA A 63 -13.01 -14.17 -11.78
CA ALA A 63 -11.63 -14.57 -11.51
C ALA A 63 -10.88 -13.62 -10.57
N VAL A 64 -11.41 -12.43 -10.31
CA VAL A 64 -10.75 -11.46 -9.41
C VAL A 64 -10.84 -11.95 -7.97
N GLU A 65 -9.75 -11.84 -7.24
CA GLU A 65 -9.66 -12.25 -5.83
C GLU A 65 -9.09 -11.12 -4.97
N VAL A 66 -9.44 -11.10 -3.68
CA VAL A 66 -9.00 -10.09 -2.70
C VAL A 66 -8.22 -10.76 -1.58
N TRP A 67 -7.07 -10.20 -1.21
CA TRP A 67 -6.29 -10.57 -0.03
C TRP A 67 -6.23 -9.40 0.93
N THR A 68 -6.65 -9.60 2.17
CA THR A 68 -6.70 -8.52 3.16
C THR A 68 -6.79 -9.08 4.58
N LEU A 69 -6.68 -8.24 5.59
CA LEU A 69 -6.84 -8.69 6.97
C LEU A 69 -8.30 -8.81 7.39
N ARG A 70 -8.50 -9.38 8.59
CA ARG A 70 -9.81 -9.80 9.09
C ARG A 70 -10.88 -8.69 9.09
N SER A 71 -10.53 -7.46 9.43
CA SER A 71 -11.47 -6.33 9.54
C SER A 71 -12.13 -5.99 8.20
N VAL A 72 -11.39 -6.08 7.10
CA VAL A 72 -11.88 -5.84 5.74
C VAL A 72 -12.52 -7.11 5.18
N ALA A 73 -11.89 -8.28 5.39
CA ALA A 73 -12.41 -9.55 4.88
C ALA A 73 -13.83 -9.84 5.42
N GLY A 74 -14.10 -9.49 6.67
CA GLY A 74 -15.43 -9.64 7.28
C GLY A 74 -16.55 -8.84 6.61
N GLN A 75 -16.22 -7.77 5.88
CA GLN A 75 -17.20 -6.93 5.17
C GLN A 75 -17.57 -7.50 3.79
N LEU A 76 -16.67 -8.29 3.18
CA LEU A 76 -16.80 -8.76 1.80
C LEU A 76 -17.12 -10.25 1.67
N SER A 77 -16.58 -11.10 2.56
CA SER A 77 -16.53 -12.55 2.36
C SER A 77 -17.90 -13.21 2.21
N ALA A 78 -18.95 -12.69 2.87
CA ALA A 78 -20.30 -13.23 2.77
C ALA A 78 -20.91 -13.06 1.36
N ALA A 79 -20.55 -12.00 0.65
CA ALA A 79 -21.04 -11.74 -0.71
C ALA A 79 -20.18 -12.43 -1.79
N PHE A 80 -18.91 -12.72 -1.49
CA PHE A 80 -17.95 -13.30 -2.43
C PHE A 80 -17.23 -14.52 -1.85
N PRO A 81 -17.97 -15.61 -1.57
CA PRO A 81 -17.41 -16.80 -0.93
C PRO A 81 -16.29 -17.41 -1.78
N GLY A 82 -15.15 -17.71 -1.15
CA GLY A 82 -13.99 -18.30 -1.80
C GLY A 82 -13.11 -17.35 -2.61
N ARG A 83 -13.45 -16.06 -2.67
CA ARG A 83 -12.69 -15.03 -3.42
C ARG A 83 -12.07 -13.95 -2.52
N VAL A 84 -12.34 -14.01 -1.22
CA VAL A 84 -11.78 -13.09 -0.21
C VAL A 84 -10.97 -13.91 0.77
N HIS A 85 -9.67 -13.63 0.82
CA HIS A 85 -8.69 -14.36 1.61
C HIS A 85 -8.23 -13.49 2.77
N THR A 86 -8.40 -14.00 3.98
CA THR A 86 -7.88 -13.34 5.18
C THR A 86 -6.40 -13.67 5.34
N VAL A 87 -5.55 -12.66 5.45
CA VAL A 87 -4.11 -12.79 5.66
C VAL A 87 -3.64 -11.99 6.88
N GLY A 88 -2.49 -12.35 7.44
CA GLY A 88 -1.83 -11.70 8.57
C GLY A 88 -0.31 -11.78 8.48
N ASP A 89 0.39 -11.18 9.46
CA ASP A 89 1.85 -11.20 9.54
C ASP A 89 2.43 -12.61 9.39
N GLY A 90 3.47 -12.73 8.56
CA GLY A 90 4.15 -14.00 8.27
C GLY A 90 3.51 -14.86 7.18
N ASP A 91 2.30 -14.53 6.72
CA ASP A 91 1.68 -15.24 5.60
C ASP A 91 2.43 -14.97 4.29
N ALA A 92 2.41 -15.98 3.42
CA ALA A 92 2.92 -15.89 2.06
C ALA A 92 1.94 -16.55 1.08
N PHE A 93 1.70 -15.91 -0.07
CA PHE A 93 0.76 -16.38 -1.08
C PHE A 93 1.14 -15.89 -2.47
N THR A 94 0.51 -16.47 -3.49
CA THR A 94 0.60 -15.96 -4.87
C THR A 94 -0.75 -15.37 -5.27
N ALA A 95 -0.76 -14.16 -5.83
CA ALA A 95 -1.95 -13.48 -6.34
C ALA A 95 -1.67 -12.95 -7.74
N ALA A 96 -2.46 -13.34 -8.73
CA ALA A 96 -2.26 -12.97 -10.15
C ALA A 96 -0.81 -13.20 -10.67
N GLY A 97 -0.10 -14.20 -10.16
CA GLY A 97 1.29 -14.50 -10.53
C GLY A 97 2.37 -13.64 -9.85
N PHE A 98 1.99 -12.84 -8.84
CA PHE A 98 2.90 -12.13 -7.95
C PHE A 98 3.07 -12.92 -6.65
N ASP A 99 4.30 -13.07 -6.19
CA ASP A 99 4.56 -13.64 -4.87
C ASP A 99 4.46 -12.53 -3.82
N VAL A 100 3.65 -12.74 -2.79
CA VAL A 100 3.35 -11.72 -1.78
C VAL A 100 3.66 -12.29 -0.40
N ARG A 101 4.39 -11.51 0.40
CA ARG A 101 4.61 -11.76 1.83
C ARG A 101 4.01 -10.66 2.66
N VAL A 102 3.41 -11.05 3.77
CA VAL A 102 2.65 -10.15 4.63
C VAL A 102 3.46 -9.83 5.88
N HIS A 103 3.54 -8.54 6.22
CA HIS A 103 4.34 -8.07 7.35
C HIS A 103 3.58 -7.06 8.22
N GLY A 104 3.72 -7.19 9.53
CA GLY A 104 3.13 -6.30 10.52
C GLY A 104 1.67 -6.63 10.85
N GLU A 105 1.23 -6.16 12.00
CA GLU A 105 -0.10 -6.45 12.54
C GLU A 105 -0.91 -5.19 12.86
N LEU A 106 -0.25 -4.05 13.07
CA LEU A 106 -0.84 -2.85 13.65
C LEU A 106 -0.42 -1.59 12.91
N HIS A 107 -1.39 -0.71 12.68
CA HIS A 107 -1.21 0.64 12.19
C HIS A 107 -0.31 1.44 13.14
N ALA A 108 0.41 2.45 12.66
CA ALA A 108 1.12 3.42 13.49
C ALA A 108 0.19 4.05 14.55
N VAL A 109 0.74 4.52 15.67
CA VAL A 109 -0.11 5.10 16.72
C VAL A 109 -0.68 6.45 16.24
N ILE A 110 -1.99 6.52 16.03
CA ILE A 110 -2.67 7.78 15.71
C ILE A 110 -2.72 8.68 16.95
N HIS A 111 -3.21 8.13 18.06
CA HIS A 111 -3.23 8.79 19.36
C HIS A 111 -3.28 7.73 20.47
N PRO A 112 -2.59 7.92 21.62
CA PRO A 112 -2.57 6.94 22.72
C PRO A 112 -3.94 6.56 23.29
N ASP A 113 -4.94 7.45 23.19
CA ASP A 113 -6.30 7.22 23.70
C ASP A 113 -7.20 6.44 22.72
N LEU A 114 -6.73 6.15 21.51
CA LEU A 114 -7.45 5.36 20.52
C LEU A 114 -6.93 3.92 20.51
N PRO A 115 -7.81 2.90 20.47
CA PRO A 115 -7.38 1.54 20.17
C PRO A 115 -6.59 1.50 18.86
N ARG A 116 -5.44 0.81 18.84
CA ARG A 116 -4.66 0.67 17.61
C ARG A 116 -5.44 -0.17 16.61
N ILE A 117 -5.56 0.38 15.40
CA ILE A 117 -6.16 -0.28 14.24
C ILE A 117 -5.18 -1.34 13.72
N THR A 118 -5.73 -2.45 13.24
CA THR A 118 -4.93 -3.49 12.59
C THR A 118 -4.48 -3.05 11.20
N ASN A 119 -3.24 -3.36 10.83
CA ASN A 119 -2.69 -3.05 9.51
C ASN A 119 -1.67 -4.11 9.13
N VAL A 120 -1.73 -4.57 7.89
CA VAL A 120 -0.70 -5.41 7.30
C VAL A 120 -0.02 -4.68 6.14
N GLY A 121 1.26 -4.96 5.92
CA GLY A 121 2.01 -4.54 4.76
C GLY A 121 2.27 -5.70 3.80
N PHE A 122 2.50 -5.40 2.52
CA PHE A 122 2.72 -6.37 1.46
C PHE A 122 4.07 -6.19 0.80
N LEU A 123 4.93 -7.21 0.88
CA LEU A 123 6.19 -7.31 0.13
C LEU A 123 5.95 -8.15 -1.12
N VAL A 124 5.91 -7.49 -2.28
CA VAL A 124 5.60 -8.09 -3.58
C VAL A 124 6.87 -8.42 -4.34
N ASP A 125 6.97 -9.66 -4.81
CA ASP A 125 8.09 -10.26 -5.53
C ASP A 125 9.46 -10.03 -4.85
N GLY A 126 9.48 -9.89 -3.52
CA GLY A 126 10.67 -9.56 -2.75
C GLY A 126 11.31 -8.21 -3.11
N SER A 127 10.57 -7.31 -3.77
CA SER A 127 11.12 -6.08 -4.36
C SER A 127 10.37 -4.83 -3.89
N VAL A 128 9.03 -4.81 -3.98
CA VAL A 128 8.21 -3.65 -3.61
C VAL A 128 7.55 -3.89 -2.27
N PHE A 129 7.82 -3.04 -1.28
CA PHE A 129 7.14 -3.10 0.00
C PHE A 129 6.12 -1.97 0.14
N HIS A 130 4.86 -2.33 0.34
CA HIS A 130 3.78 -1.41 0.66
C HIS A 130 3.35 -1.61 2.12
N PRO A 131 3.74 -0.73 3.06
CA PRO A 131 3.51 -0.95 4.49
C PRO A 131 2.09 -0.60 4.96
N GLY A 132 1.28 0.04 4.11
CA GLY A 132 0.04 0.69 4.56
C GLY A 132 0.37 1.86 5.48
N ASP A 133 -0.46 2.06 6.50
CA ASP A 133 -0.27 3.14 7.48
C ASP A 133 0.51 2.66 8.71
N ALA A 134 1.67 2.07 8.44
CA ALA A 134 2.59 1.60 9.46
C ALA A 134 4.04 1.90 9.08
N LEU A 135 4.90 1.93 10.08
CA LEU A 135 6.36 1.95 9.92
C LEU A 135 6.94 0.55 10.20
N THR A 136 6.28 -0.48 9.67
CA THR A 136 6.66 -1.89 9.84
C THR A 136 7.95 -2.18 9.08
N VAL A 137 8.94 -2.82 9.73
CA VAL A 137 10.16 -3.29 9.06
C VAL A 137 9.97 -4.77 8.69
N PRO A 138 10.04 -5.17 7.40
CA PRO A 138 9.75 -6.55 6.99
C PRO A 138 10.87 -7.54 7.37
N GLY A 139 12.03 -7.06 7.86
CA GLY A 139 13.17 -7.90 8.24
C GLY A 139 13.90 -8.50 7.04
N GLU A 140 13.61 -8.02 5.83
CA GLU A 140 14.12 -8.53 4.57
C GLU A 140 14.52 -7.39 3.63
N PRO A 141 15.42 -7.63 2.66
CA PRO A 141 15.80 -6.60 1.69
C PRO A 141 14.58 -6.06 0.92
N VAL A 142 14.49 -4.74 0.82
CA VAL A 142 13.47 -4.03 0.04
C VAL A 142 14.16 -3.22 -1.05
N ASP A 143 13.77 -3.40 -2.31
CA ASP A 143 14.31 -2.56 -3.39
C ASP A 143 13.58 -1.21 -3.44
N THR A 144 12.25 -1.26 -3.44
CA THR A 144 11.37 -0.10 -3.56
C THR A 144 10.40 -0.06 -2.38
N LEU A 145 10.55 0.95 -1.52
CA LEU A 145 9.63 1.23 -0.44
C LEU A 145 8.53 2.18 -0.91
N MET A 146 7.27 1.79 -0.75
CA MET A 146 6.15 2.74 -0.83
C MET A 146 6.07 3.49 0.50
N LEU A 147 6.50 4.75 0.51
CA LEU A 147 6.75 5.50 1.73
C LEU A 147 5.51 6.32 2.14
N PRO A 148 4.83 6.02 3.26
CA PRO A 148 3.77 6.86 3.79
C PRO A 148 4.37 8.20 4.26
N VAL A 149 4.39 9.18 3.36
CA VAL A 149 5.25 10.36 3.47
C VAL A 149 4.75 11.38 4.48
N MET A 150 3.42 11.50 4.63
CA MET A 150 2.81 12.46 5.55
C MET A 150 1.43 12.03 5.98
N ALA A 151 1.22 11.90 7.28
CA ALA A 151 -0.08 11.65 7.86
C ALA A 151 -0.27 12.42 9.17
N PRO A 152 -1.51 12.60 9.67
CA PRO A 152 -1.73 13.19 10.99
C PRO A 152 -1.04 12.41 12.12
N TRP A 153 -0.73 11.14 11.89
CA TRP A 153 -0.15 10.21 12.85
C TRP A 153 1.39 10.13 12.81
N ASN A 154 2.07 10.82 11.88
CA ASN A 154 3.54 10.79 11.81
C ASN A 154 4.19 12.18 11.83
N LYS A 155 5.49 12.16 12.15
CA LYS A 155 6.42 13.27 11.95
C LYS A 155 7.41 12.89 10.84
N VAL A 156 7.85 13.87 10.06
CA VAL A 156 8.87 13.65 9.00
C VAL A 156 10.15 12.99 9.53
N ALA A 157 10.53 13.25 10.79
CA ALA A 157 11.67 12.60 11.43
C ALA A 157 11.50 11.07 11.53
N GLU A 158 10.30 10.59 11.87
CA GLU A 158 10.01 9.16 11.96
C GLU A 158 10.02 8.50 10.57
N VAL A 159 9.54 9.23 9.56
CA VAL A 159 9.60 8.79 8.15
C VAL A 159 11.05 8.65 7.67
N ILE A 160 11.92 9.60 8.02
CA ILE A 160 13.36 9.55 7.70
C ILE A 160 14.05 8.37 8.38
N ASP A 161 13.79 8.18 9.67
CA ASP A 161 14.39 7.07 10.42
C ASP A 161 13.87 5.72 9.90
N TYR A 162 12.60 5.66 9.48
CA TYR A 162 12.04 4.48 8.83
C TYR A 162 12.73 4.16 7.49
N VAL A 163 12.99 5.16 6.63
CA VAL A 163 13.75 4.94 5.38
C VAL A 163 15.15 4.40 5.67
N ARG A 164 15.82 4.93 6.69
CA ARG A 164 17.17 4.46 7.10
C ARG A 164 17.15 3.03 7.61
N GLU A 165 16.16 2.69 8.43
CA GLU A 165 16.01 1.36 9.03
C GLU A 165 15.72 0.31 7.96
N ILE A 166 14.84 0.62 6.99
CA ILE A 166 14.57 -0.25 5.85
C ILE A 166 15.79 -0.36 4.92
N GLY A 167 16.50 0.76 4.71
CA GLY A 167 17.63 0.86 3.78
C GLY A 167 17.29 0.48 2.33
N PRO A 168 16.18 0.97 1.73
CA PRO A 168 15.79 0.55 0.39
C PRO A 168 16.70 1.17 -0.67
N ARG A 169 16.73 0.62 -1.88
CA ARG A 169 17.40 1.29 -3.01
C ARG A 169 16.70 2.60 -3.35
N GLN A 170 15.37 2.59 -3.34
CA GLN A 170 14.55 3.79 -3.55
C GLN A 170 13.28 3.80 -2.69
N ALA A 171 12.78 5.00 -2.40
CA ALA A 171 11.48 5.24 -1.78
C ALA A 171 10.60 6.06 -2.74
N ILE A 172 9.33 5.65 -2.87
CA ILE A 172 8.32 6.33 -3.67
C ILE A 172 7.15 6.71 -2.76
N ASP A 173 6.77 7.97 -2.76
CA ASP A 173 5.73 8.49 -1.88
C ASP A 173 4.36 7.81 -2.10
N ILE A 174 3.73 7.44 -0.98
CA ILE A 174 2.29 7.19 -0.81
C ILE A 174 1.78 8.06 0.35
N HIS A 175 0.47 8.04 0.60
CA HIS A 175 -0.16 8.80 1.67
C HIS A 175 0.19 10.31 1.59
N ASP A 176 0.02 10.89 0.40
CA ASP A 176 0.51 12.23 0.06
C ASP A 176 -0.63 13.23 -0.28
N ALA A 177 -1.88 12.78 -0.20
CA ALA A 177 -3.05 13.59 -0.59
C ALA A 177 -3.30 14.80 0.30
N LEU A 178 -2.82 14.78 1.54
CA LEU A 178 -2.94 15.90 2.48
C LEU A 178 -1.84 16.95 2.27
N LEU A 179 -0.80 16.65 1.49
CA LEU A 179 0.27 17.60 1.18
C LEU A 179 -0.17 18.55 0.05
N THR A 180 0.16 19.82 0.19
CA THR A 180 0.02 20.79 -0.89
C THR A 180 1.36 20.97 -1.60
N ASP A 181 1.34 21.38 -2.86
CA ASP A 181 2.56 21.62 -3.65
C ASP A 181 3.47 22.67 -3.01
N LEU A 182 2.92 23.57 -2.20
CA LEU A 182 3.68 24.55 -1.44
C LEU A 182 4.53 23.92 -0.33
N ALA A 183 3.96 22.96 0.42
CA ALA A 183 4.63 22.34 1.57
C ALA A 183 5.46 21.11 1.19
N ARG A 184 5.09 20.44 0.10
CA ARG A 184 5.76 19.27 -0.47
C ARG A 184 7.30 19.37 -0.50
N PRO A 185 7.93 20.45 -1.00
CA PRO A 185 9.40 20.53 -1.09
C PRO A 185 10.13 20.39 0.26
N VAL A 186 9.47 20.70 1.38
CA VAL A 186 10.04 20.53 2.73
C VAL A 186 10.28 19.04 3.03
N TYR A 187 9.31 18.18 2.70
CA TYR A 187 9.43 16.74 2.91
C TYR A 187 10.49 16.13 1.97
N ASP A 188 10.50 16.51 0.69
CA ASP A 188 11.53 16.04 -0.26
C ASP A 188 12.93 16.35 0.24
N THR A 189 13.14 17.60 0.63
CA THR A 189 14.47 18.08 1.03
C THR A 189 14.97 17.31 2.24
N HIS A 190 14.11 17.09 3.23
CA HIS A 190 14.51 16.35 4.43
C HIS A 190 14.74 14.87 4.15
N ILE A 191 13.85 14.20 3.42
CA ILE A 191 13.98 12.77 3.12
C ILE A 191 15.18 12.53 2.19
N GLN A 192 15.37 13.33 1.15
CA GLN A 192 16.51 13.23 0.24
C GLN A 192 17.85 13.45 0.95
N ASN A 193 17.94 14.42 1.85
CA ASN A 193 19.20 14.75 2.53
C ASN A 193 19.53 13.79 3.68
N LEU A 194 18.52 13.23 4.33
CA LEU A 194 18.70 12.49 5.58
C LEU A 194 18.39 11.00 5.46
N GLY A 195 17.50 10.58 4.55
CA GLY A 195 16.99 9.20 4.47
C GLY A 195 18.00 8.17 3.97
N GLY A 196 19.02 8.57 3.21
CA GLY A 196 20.09 7.66 2.76
C GLY A 196 19.71 6.73 1.60
N ALA A 197 18.52 6.89 1.02
CA ALA A 197 18.03 6.18 -0.16
C ALA A 197 17.59 7.17 -1.26
N GLY A 198 17.50 6.71 -2.51
CA GLY A 198 16.91 7.54 -3.57
C GLY A 198 15.45 7.83 -3.28
N HIS A 199 15.06 9.10 -3.17
CA HIS A 199 13.67 9.49 -2.91
C HIS A 199 13.07 10.14 -4.16
N ARG A 200 11.84 9.74 -4.50
CA ARG A 200 11.13 10.38 -5.61
C ARG A 200 9.62 10.29 -5.45
N ARG A 201 8.95 11.11 -6.25
CA ARG A 201 7.50 11.14 -6.37
C ARG A 201 7.06 10.53 -7.69
N LEU A 202 5.83 10.05 -7.69
CA LEU A 202 5.05 9.80 -8.88
C LEU A 202 3.72 10.52 -8.71
N ALA A 203 3.34 11.34 -9.68
CA ALA A 203 1.99 11.87 -9.73
C ALA A 203 0.99 10.73 -10.03
N SER A 204 -0.31 10.96 -9.76
CA SER A 204 -1.32 9.97 -10.13
C SER A 204 -1.29 9.71 -11.65
N GLY A 205 -1.27 8.43 -12.01
CA GLY A 205 -1.15 7.95 -13.39
C GLY A 205 0.28 7.80 -13.89
N GLU A 206 1.28 8.34 -13.20
CA GLU A 206 2.67 8.15 -13.58
C GLU A 206 3.15 6.72 -13.29
N SER A 207 4.04 6.23 -14.15
CA SER A 207 4.56 4.88 -14.07
C SER A 207 6.08 4.83 -14.10
N THR A 208 6.62 3.74 -13.58
CA THR A 208 8.05 3.47 -13.60
C THR A 208 8.34 1.97 -13.70
N GLY A 209 9.50 1.63 -14.25
CA GLY A 209 10.03 0.28 -14.19
C GLY A 209 10.65 0.02 -12.82
N ILE A 210 10.43 -1.20 -12.33
CA ILE A 210 10.99 -1.77 -11.10
C ILE A 210 11.40 -3.21 -11.34
#